data_AF-A0A164HNA8-F1
#
_entry.id   AF-A0A164HNA8-F1
#
_cell.length_a   1.000
_cell.length_b   1.000
_cell.length_c   1.000
_cell.angle_alpha   90.00
_cell.angle_beta   90.00
_cell.angle_gamma   90.00
#
_symmetry.space_group_name_H-M   'P 1'
#
loop_
_entity.id
_entity.type
_entity.pdbx_description
1 polymer ?
#
loop_
_entity_poly.entity_id
_entity_poly.type
_entity_poly.pdbx_seq_one_letter_code
_entity_poly.pdbx_strand_id
1 'polypeptide(L)'
;VEFVSKCAKSHKEWRIPASLVREVLEDHPPSYDGTVQTAEEYLKRTYNRLRPSPQHCQSARELYDTCDWSQPTEDQMNFLNRTPTQQELEAKLRRATNTSPGVYGLEYRHLRAIDPNCIMLETVCKMVWKLGVSNCWKTSRTVPMFKKGDTSDYSNFRPISLLSTIYKLFSGVISQRITEVASDLGWLSPEQKGFLPGVHGIQEQETTLRDGCRGDKDQTKAHVCCMAGHVQR
;
A
#
# COMPACT_ATOMS: atom_id res chain seq x y z
N VAL A 1 -10.74 28.25 -24.23
CA VAL A 1 -9.53 28.97 -24.69
C VAL A 1 -9.09 30.06 -23.70
N GLU A 2 -9.99 30.74 -22.98
CA GLU A 2 -9.61 31.72 -21.94
C GLU A 2 -8.98 31.13 -20.65
N PHE A 3 -9.18 29.84 -20.35
CA PHE A 3 -8.61 29.21 -19.15
C PHE A 3 -7.10 28.95 -19.26
N VAL A 4 -6.60 28.72 -20.47
CA VAL A 4 -5.18 28.38 -20.72
C VAL A 4 -4.27 29.60 -20.52
N SER A 5 -4.78 30.82 -20.76
CA SER A 5 -3.98 32.05 -20.68
C SER A 5 -3.70 32.52 -19.24
N LYS A 6 -4.59 32.21 -18.28
CA LYS A 6 -4.37 32.55 -16.85
C LYS A 6 -3.41 31.59 -16.14
N CYS A 7 -3.19 30.38 -16.66
CA CYS A 7 -2.33 29.36 -16.04
C CYS A 7 -0.82 29.58 -16.28
N ALA A 8 -0.43 30.43 -17.23
CA ALA A 8 0.97 30.56 -17.66
C ALA A 8 1.88 31.41 -16.75
N LYS A 9 1.38 31.97 -15.63
CA LYS A 9 2.13 32.94 -14.79
C LYS A 9 2.66 32.41 -13.46
N SER A 10 2.62 31.11 -13.19
CA SER A 10 3.13 30.54 -11.94
C SER A 10 3.95 29.28 -12.23
N HIS A 11 5.27 29.34 -12.01
CA HIS A 11 6.24 28.22 -12.09
C HIS A 11 6.04 27.14 -10.99
N LYS A 12 4.79 26.82 -10.64
CA LYS A 12 4.45 25.65 -9.82
C LYS A 12 3.81 24.64 -10.75
N GLU A 13 4.40 23.46 -10.89
CA GLU A 13 3.78 22.31 -11.56
C GLU A 13 2.43 22.01 -10.91
N TRP A 14 1.36 22.57 -11.47
CA TRP A 14 0.00 22.20 -11.09
C TRP A 14 -0.29 20.85 -11.73
N ARG A 15 -0.13 19.77 -10.95
CA ARG A 15 -0.70 18.48 -11.32
C ARG A 15 -2.21 18.58 -11.26
N ILE A 16 -2.85 18.58 -12.43
CA ILE A 16 -4.32 18.47 -12.53
C ILE A 16 -4.71 17.11 -11.92
N PRO A 17 -5.60 17.06 -10.91
CA PRO A 17 -6.06 15.80 -10.35
C PRO A 17 -6.72 14.94 -11.44
N ALA A 18 -6.36 13.65 -11.50
CA ALA A 18 -6.92 12.73 -12.50
C ALA A 18 -8.46 12.63 -12.44
N SER A 19 -9.06 12.87 -11.27
CA SER A 19 -10.52 12.96 -11.11
C SER A 19 -11.13 14.13 -11.87
N LEU A 20 -10.46 15.30 -11.87
CA LEU A 20 -10.91 16.50 -12.58
C LEU A 20 -10.75 16.34 -14.09
N VAL A 21 -9.68 15.67 -14.54
CA VAL A 21 -9.51 15.33 -15.96
C VAL A 21 -10.65 14.42 -16.43
N ARG A 22 -11.00 13.40 -15.67
CA ARG A 22 -12.11 12.50 -16.00
C ARG A 22 -13.47 13.19 -16.01
N GLU A 23 -13.71 14.10 -15.06
CA GLU A 23 -14.93 14.91 -15.01
C GLU A 23 -15.06 15.79 -16.25
N VAL A 24 -13.98 16.46 -16.67
CA VAL A 24 -13.95 17.28 -17.89
C VAL A 24 -14.12 16.45 -19.16
N LEU A 25 -13.62 15.21 -19.17
CA LEU A 25 -13.73 14.29 -20.31
C LEU A 25 -15.01 13.44 -20.30
N GLU A 26 -15.87 13.60 -19.28
CA GLU A 26 -17.05 12.75 -19.03
C GLU A 26 -16.73 11.23 -19.00
N ASP A 27 -15.47 10.90 -18.70
CA ASP A 27 -14.95 9.53 -18.67
C ASP A 27 -15.17 8.92 -17.27
N HIS A 28 -16.41 8.49 -17.04
CA HIS A 28 -16.80 7.83 -15.80
C HIS A 28 -16.64 6.31 -15.93
N PRO A 29 -15.76 5.68 -15.14
CA PRO A 29 -15.65 4.22 -15.16
C PRO A 29 -16.99 3.59 -14.75
N PRO A 30 -17.36 2.46 -15.38
CA PRO A 30 -18.61 1.77 -15.06
C PRO A 30 -18.73 1.45 -13.57
N SER A 31 -19.95 1.61 -13.04
CA SER A 31 -20.28 1.17 -11.70
C SER A 31 -20.71 -0.30 -11.72
N TYR A 32 -20.62 -0.95 -10.56
CA TYR A 32 -21.16 -2.29 -10.37
C TYR A 32 -22.68 -2.25 -10.43
N ASP A 33 -23.30 -3.03 -11.32
CA ASP A 33 -24.76 -3.08 -11.53
C ASP A 33 -25.39 -4.43 -11.11
N GLY A 34 -24.59 -5.34 -10.55
CA GLY A 34 -25.08 -6.57 -9.91
C GLY A 34 -25.63 -6.34 -8.49
N THR A 35 -25.93 -7.43 -7.78
CA THR A 35 -26.54 -7.34 -6.45
C THR A 35 -25.52 -7.25 -5.32
N VAL A 36 -25.89 -6.64 -4.19
CA VAL A 36 -25.04 -6.59 -2.99
C VAL A 36 -24.70 -8.00 -2.49
N GLN A 37 -25.65 -8.94 -2.59
CA GLN A 37 -25.46 -10.33 -2.15
C GLN A 37 -24.37 -11.03 -2.95
N THR A 38 -24.40 -10.91 -4.28
CA THR A 38 -23.37 -11.51 -5.17
C THR A 38 -22.00 -10.89 -4.94
N ALA A 39 -21.93 -9.58 -4.69
CA ALA A 39 -20.69 -8.90 -4.32
C ALA A 39 -20.15 -9.40 -2.96
N GLU A 40 -21.01 -9.52 -1.95
CA GLU A 40 -20.62 -10.02 -0.63
C GLU A 40 -20.14 -11.47 -0.67
N GLU A 41 -20.82 -12.34 -1.41
CA GLU A 41 -20.41 -13.73 -1.59
C GLU A 41 -19.05 -13.84 -2.26
N TYR A 42 -18.83 -13.04 -3.32
CA TYR A 42 -17.52 -12.96 -3.96
C TYR A 42 -16.43 -12.51 -2.98
N LEU A 43 -16.68 -11.44 -2.21
CA LEU A 43 -15.73 -10.92 -1.24
C LEU A 43 -15.44 -11.92 -0.12
N LYS A 44 -16.49 -12.54 0.45
CA LYS A 44 -16.35 -13.59 1.48
C LYS A 44 -15.53 -14.75 0.93
N ARG A 45 -15.84 -15.25 -0.27
CA ARG A 45 -15.12 -16.37 -0.87
C ARG A 45 -13.65 -16.02 -1.17
N THR A 46 -13.40 -14.85 -1.74
CA THR A 46 -12.05 -14.43 -2.20
C THR A 46 -11.13 -14.05 -1.04
N TYR A 47 -11.66 -13.36 -0.03
CA TYR A 47 -10.87 -12.83 1.10
C TYR A 47 -10.93 -13.69 2.36
N ASN A 48 -11.68 -14.79 2.35
CA ASN A 48 -11.58 -15.80 3.40
C ASN A 48 -10.22 -16.51 3.31
N ARG A 49 -9.29 -16.14 4.19
CA ARG A 49 -7.98 -16.79 4.29
C ARG A 49 -8.15 -18.15 4.95
N LEU A 50 -8.26 -19.20 4.12
CA LEU A 50 -8.14 -20.57 4.61
C LEU A 50 -6.76 -20.75 5.26
N ARG A 51 -6.72 -21.47 6.38
CA ARG A 51 -5.46 -21.83 7.02
C ARG A 51 -4.65 -22.70 6.05
N PRO A 52 -3.36 -22.39 5.79
CA PRO A 52 -2.53 -23.26 4.97
C PRO A 52 -2.46 -24.67 5.58
N SER A 53 -2.29 -25.68 4.72
CA SER A 53 -2.09 -27.05 5.18
C SER A 53 -0.79 -27.15 6.00
N PRO A 54 -0.67 -28.13 6.92
CA PRO A 54 0.58 -28.36 7.67
C PRO A 54 1.80 -28.52 6.76
N GLN A 55 1.65 -29.18 5.61
CA GLN A 55 2.71 -29.38 4.62
C GLN A 55 3.19 -28.06 4.00
N HIS A 56 2.27 -27.15 3.64
CA HIS A 56 2.65 -25.82 3.15
C HIS A 56 3.34 -24.99 4.23
N CYS A 57 2.87 -25.05 5.47
CA CYS A 57 3.52 -24.39 6.60
C CYS A 57 4.95 -24.92 6.80
N GLN A 58 5.14 -26.24 6.70
CA GLN A 58 6.44 -26.87 6.86
C GLN A 58 7.40 -26.48 5.74
N SER A 59 6.98 -26.55 4.48
CA SER A 59 7.81 -26.13 3.34
C SER A 59 8.21 -24.66 3.41
N ALA A 60 7.27 -23.78 3.81
CA ALA A 60 7.58 -22.36 4.03
C ALA A 60 8.57 -22.17 5.19
N ARG A 61 8.48 -23.00 6.24
CA ARG A 61 9.39 -22.95 7.39
C ARG A 61 10.79 -23.42 7.03
N GLU A 62 10.91 -24.49 6.25
CA GLU A 62 12.19 -25.00 5.76
C GLU A 62 12.92 -23.93 4.93
N LEU A 63 12.22 -23.24 4.03
CA LEU A 63 12.77 -22.09 3.30
C LEU A 63 13.21 -20.97 4.25
N TYR A 64 12.35 -20.60 5.20
CA TYR A 64 12.66 -19.57 6.20
C TYR A 64 13.93 -19.91 6.98
N ASP A 65 14.09 -21.16 7.43
CA ASP A 65 15.23 -21.58 8.24
C ASP A 65 16.55 -21.63 7.44
N THR A 66 16.49 -21.60 6.10
CA THR A 66 17.70 -21.47 5.24
C THR A 66 18.16 -20.03 4.99
N CYS A 67 17.34 -19.04 5.32
CA CYS A 67 17.71 -17.63 5.13
C CYS A 67 18.66 -17.17 6.24
N ASP A 68 19.60 -16.28 5.88
CA ASP A 68 20.49 -15.62 6.83
C ASP A 68 19.73 -14.48 7.55
N TRP A 69 19.15 -14.80 8.70
CA TRP A 69 18.46 -13.84 9.55
C TRP A 69 19.41 -13.22 10.55
N SER A 70 20.12 -12.18 10.10
CA SER A 70 20.83 -11.28 11.00
C SER A 70 19.88 -10.77 12.09
N GLN A 71 20.29 -10.91 13.34
CA GLN A 71 19.47 -10.51 14.48
C GLN A 71 19.52 -8.99 14.65
N PRO A 72 18.39 -8.32 14.94
CA PRO A 72 18.40 -6.90 15.24
C PRO A 72 19.22 -6.60 16.48
N THR A 73 19.90 -5.46 16.49
CA THR A 73 20.54 -4.95 17.71
C THR A 73 19.50 -4.60 18.77
N GLU A 74 19.93 -4.46 20.03
CA GLU A 74 19.05 -4.01 21.11
C GLU A 74 18.43 -2.63 20.78
N ASP A 75 19.20 -1.72 20.20
CA ASP A 75 18.70 -0.40 19.77
C ASP A 75 17.64 -0.50 18.67
N GLN A 76 17.83 -1.36 17.67
CA GLN A 76 16.84 -1.60 16.62
C GLN A 76 15.56 -2.21 17.20
N MET A 77 15.71 -3.15 18.14
CA MET A 77 14.57 -3.78 18.81
C MET A 77 13.80 -2.77 19.67
N ASN A 78 14.50 -1.92 20.42
CA ASN A 78 13.92 -0.82 21.20
C ASN A 78 13.22 0.20 20.29
N PHE A 79 13.81 0.52 19.15
CA PHE A 79 13.21 1.39 18.14
C PHE A 79 11.90 0.83 17.56
N LEU A 80 11.82 -0.48 17.31
CA LEU A 80 10.60 -1.14 16.84
C LEU A 80 9.52 -1.24 17.92
N ASN A 81 9.91 -1.47 19.19
CA ASN A 81 8.98 -1.72 20.29
C ASN A 81 8.45 -0.46 21.00
N ARG A 82 9.11 0.69 20.84
CA ARG A 82 8.62 1.96 21.40
C ARG A 82 7.43 2.50 20.60
N THR A 83 6.59 3.29 21.24
CA THR A 83 5.49 3.99 20.56
C THR A 83 6.01 4.94 19.45
N PRO A 84 5.26 5.15 18.35
CA PRO A 84 5.50 6.26 17.43
C PRO A 84 5.62 7.59 18.16
N THR A 85 6.67 8.35 17.85
CA THR A 85 6.91 9.68 18.42
C THR A 85 6.12 10.76 17.65
N GLN A 86 5.90 11.90 18.30
CA GLN A 86 5.33 13.08 17.65
C GLN A 86 6.08 13.46 16.36
N GLN A 87 7.41 13.46 16.38
CA GLN A 87 8.25 13.82 15.23
C GLN A 87 8.06 12.89 14.03
N GLU A 88 7.92 11.58 14.25
CA GLU A 88 7.67 10.63 13.18
C GLU A 88 6.28 10.82 12.57
N LEU A 89 5.28 11.09 13.42
CA LEU A 89 3.93 11.40 12.97
C LEU A 89 3.88 12.68 12.14
N GLU A 90 4.51 13.76 12.61
CA GLU A 90 4.65 15.01 11.87
C GLU A 90 5.37 14.82 10.53
N ALA A 91 6.50 14.10 10.53
CA ALA A 91 7.27 13.85 9.32
C ALA A 91 6.45 13.07 8.29
N LYS A 92 5.69 12.05 8.73
CA LYS A 92 4.79 11.28 7.87
C LYS A 92 3.63 12.13 7.36
N LEU A 93 2.97 12.89 8.25
CA LEU A 93 1.82 13.72 7.93
C LEU A 93 2.18 14.86 6.95
N ARG A 94 3.37 15.44 7.09
CA ARG A 94 3.90 16.48 6.20
C ARG A 94 4.15 15.96 4.79
N ARG A 95 4.67 14.74 4.64
CA ARG A 95 4.94 14.10 3.32
C ARG A 95 3.70 13.48 2.69
N ALA A 96 2.66 13.19 3.48
CA ALA A 96 1.46 12.52 3.01
C ALA A 96 0.65 13.41 2.05
N THR A 97 0.52 12.93 0.80
CA THR A 97 -0.47 13.46 -0.15
C THR A 97 -1.88 13.13 0.32
N ASN A 98 -2.83 13.99 -0.03
CA ASN A 98 -4.22 13.74 0.34
C ASN A 98 -4.73 12.51 -0.41
N THR A 99 -5.42 11.62 0.30
CA THR A 99 -5.99 10.37 -0.26
C THR A 99 -7.44 10.24 0.16
N SER A 100 -8.21 9.44 -0.58
CA SER A 100 -9.62 9.21 -0.27
C SER A 100 -9.81 8.78 1.19
N PRO A 101 -10.79 9.37 1.90
CA PRO A 101 -11.03 9.06 3.29
C PRO A 101 -11.71 7.71 3.46
N GLY A 102 -11.54 7.12 4.64
CA GLY A 102 -12.34 5.97 5.07
C GLY A 102 -13.77 6.35 5.45
N VAL A 103 -14.43 5.49 6.23
CA VAL A 103 -15.86 5.61 6.60
C VAL A 103 -16.21 6.97 7.22
N TYR A 104 -15.31 7.54 8.02
CA TYR A 104 -15.54 8.79 8.75
C TYR A 104 -15.22 10.08 7.97
N GLY A 105 -14.84 10.00 6.69
CA GLY A 105 -14.62 11.21 5.87
C GLY A 105 -13.37 12.04 6.21
N LEU A 106 -12.59 11.66 7.23
CA LEU A 106 -11.36 12.38 7.60
C LEU A 106 -10.23 12.12 6.60
N GLU A 107 -9.55 13.18 6.18
CA GLU A 107 -8.43 13.17 5.24
C GLU A 107 -7.18 13.77 5.89
N TYR A 108 -6.00 13.61 5.27
CA TYR A 108 -4.75 14.11 5.84
C TYR A 108 -4.75 15.63 5.99
N ARG A 109 -5.43 16.37 5.10
CA ARG A 109 -5.62 17.82 5.26
C ARG A 109 -6.40 18.19 6.53
N HIS A 110 -7.37 17.38 6.93
CA HIS A 110 -8.15 17.62 8.15
C HIS A 110 -7.27 17.38 9.38
N LEU A 111 -6.45 16.32 9.36
CA LEU A 111 -5.50 16.06 10.46
C LEU A 111 -4.49 17.20 10.63
N ARG A 112 -3.93 17.72 9.53
CA ARG A 112 -3.03 18.89 9.57
C ARG A 112 -3.69 20.16 10.11
N ALA A 113 -4.98 20.34 9.85
CA ALA A 113 -5.72 21.51 10.31
C ALA A 113 -6.08 21.42 11.80
N ILE A 114 -6.46 20.23 12.27
CA ILE A 114 -6.93 20.01 13.65
C ILE A 114 -5.75 19.86 14.62
N ASP A 115 -4.68 19.18 14.20
CA ASP A 115 -3.53 18.87 15.06
C ASP A 115 -2.21 19.02 14.29
N PRO A 116 -1.81 20.26 13.95
CA PRO A 116 -0.65 20.54 13.11
C PRO A 116 0.68 20.02 13.71
N ASN A 117 0.76 19.96 15.04
CA ASN A 117 1.92 19.49 15.79
C ASN A 117 1.76 18.03 16.27
N CYS A 118 0.76 17.29 15.79
CA CYS A 118 0.53 15.89 16.14
C CYS A 118 0.47 15.57 17.65
N ILE A 119 0.13 16.52 18.53
CA ILE A 119 0.13 16.32 19.99
C ILE A 119 -1.02 15.38 20.39
N MET A 120 -2.21 15.65 19.84
CA MET A 120 -3.38 14.80 20.06
C MET A 120 -3.18 13.44 19.38
N LEU A 121 -2.66 13.43 18.15
CA LEU A 121 -2.41 12.22 17.37
C LEU A 121 -1.38 11.31 18.05
N GLU A 122 -0.32 11.86 18.65
CA GLU A 122 0.66 11.10 19.42
C GLU A 122 -0.01 10.44 20.63
N THR A 123 -0.86 11.20 21.35
CA THR A 123 -1.62 10.67 22.50
C THR A 123 -2.52 9.50 22.07
N VAL A 124 -3.24 9.64 20.96
CA VAL A 124 -4.07 8.57 20.38
C VAL A 124 -3.22 7.36 20.00
N CYS A 125 -2.07 7.56 19.35
CA CYS A 125 -1.17 6.47 18.96
C CYS A 125 -0.60 5.74 20.18
N LYS A 126 -0.23 6.46 21.25
CA LYS A 126 0.23 5.87 22.52
C LYS A 126 -0.86 5.00 23.16
N MET A 127 -2.11 5.45 23.12
CA MET A 127 -3.25 4.67 23.63
C MET A 127 -3.48 3.42 22.80
N VAL A 128 -3.49 3.54 21.46
CA VAL A 128 -3.64 2.40 20.54
C VAL A 128 -2.50 1.39 20.69
N TRP A 129 -1.28 1.85 20.90
CA TRP A 129 -0.12 0.98 21.12
C TRP A 129 -0.28 0.13 22.39
N LYS A 130 -0.81 0.72 23.47
CA LYS A 130 -0.99 0.04 24.76
C LYS A 130 -2.25 -0.84 24.82
N LEU A 131 -3.35 -0.35 24.25
CA LEU A 131 -4.68 -0.97 24.38
C LEU A 131 -5.07 -1.81 23.16
N GLY A 132 -4.28 -1.74 22.08
CA GLY A 132 -4.58 -2.38 20.80
C GLY A 132 -5.39 -1.50 19.85
N VAL A 133 -5.44 -1.93 18.59
CA VAL A 133 -6.19 -1.24 17.54
C VAL A 133 -7.70 -1.38 17.77
N SER A 134 -8.38 -0.24 17.92
CA SER A 134 -9.83 -0.19 18.09
C SER A 134 -10.57 -0.72 16.86
N ASN A 135 -11.77 -1.28 17.07
CA ASN A 135 -12.60 -1.82 16.00
C ASN A 135 -12.97 -0.76 14.95
N CYS A 136 -13.12 0.50 15.34
CA CYS A 136 -13.41 1.59 14.39
C CYS A 136 -12.31 1.80 13.34
N TRP A 137 -11.06 1.42 13.64
CA TRP A 137 -9.95 1.47 12.69
C TRP A 137 -9.83 0.20 11.84
N LYS A 138 -10.45 -0.91 12.28
CA LYS A 138 -10.56 -2.17 11.54
C LYS A 138 -11.69 -2.13 10.51
N THR A 139 -12.65 -1.22 10.68
CA THR A 139 -13.71 -0.98 9.71
C THR A 139 -13.20 -0.12 8.55
N SER A 140 -13.54 -0.49 7.32
CA SER A 140 -13.17 0.25 6.11
C SER A 140 -14.37 0.38 5.17
N ARG A 141 -14.33 1.38 4.28
CA ARG A 141 -15.30 1.51 3.18
C ARG A 141 -14.69 0.88 1.93
N THR A 142 -15.28 -0.19 1.42
CA THR A 142 -14.82 -0.82 0.18
C THR A 142 -15.48 -0.17 -1.02
N VAL A 143 -14.69 0.31 -1.97
CA VAL A 143 -15.16 0.87 -3.24
C VAL A 143 -14.73 -0.05 -4.39
N PRO A 144 -15.66 -0.57 -5.20
CA PRO A 144 -15.31 -1.36 -6.38
C PRO A 144 -14.78 -0.45 -7.49
N MET A 145 -13.61 -0.77 -8.04
CA MET A 145 -13.04 -0.07 -9.20
C MET A 145 -13.05 -1.00 -10.42
N PHE A 146 -13.77 -0.59 -11.47
CA PHE A 146 -13.89 -1.39 -12.68
C PHE A 146 -12.52 -1.72 -13.30
N LYS A 147 -12.34 -2.97 -13.70
CA LYS A 147 -11.12 -3.48 -14.35
C LYS A 147 -11.35 -3.75 -15.83
N LYS A 148 -12.34 -4.59 -16.17
CA LYS A 148 -12.69 -5.03 -17.54
C LYS A 148 -13.90 -5.97 -17.48
N GLY A 149 -14.62 -6.17 -18.59
CA GLY A 149 -15.64 -7.23 -18.70
C GLY A 149 -17.04 -6.77 -18.31
N ASP A 150 -17.90 -7.72 -17.94
CA ASP A 150 -19.29 -7.49 -17.53
C ASP A 150 -19.34 -6.77 -16.17
N THR A 151 -20.15 -5.71 -16.10
CA THR A 151 -20.37 -4.88 -14.91
C THR A 151 -21.16 -5.58 -13.81
N SER A 152 -21.86 -6.68 -14.15
CA SER A 152 -22.67 -7.45 -13.20
C SER A 152 -21.86 -8.47 -12.39
N ASP A 153 -20.69 -8.85 -12.91
CA ASP A 153 -19.74 -9.76 -12.25
C ASP A 153 -18.72 -8.99 -11.41
N TYR A 154 -18.73 -9.20 -10.09
CA TYR A 154 -17.81 -8.50 -9.18
C TYR A 154 -16.33 -8.88 -9.40
N SER A 155 -16.04 -10.02 -10.05
CA SER A 155 -14.66 -10.42 -10.39
C SER A 155 -13.98 -9.47 -11.38
N ASN A 156 -14.78 -8.70 -12.11
CA ASN A 156 -14.39 -7.67 -13.05
C ASN A 156 -14.10 -6.32 -12.38
N PHE A 157 -14.17 -6.26 -11.04
CA PHE A 157 -13.81 -5.10 -10.24
C PHE A 157 -12.63 -5.40 -9.32
N ARG A 158 -11.92 -4.33 -8.94
CA ARG A 158 -10.91 -4.33 -7.89
C ARG A 158 -11.54 -3.72 -6.64
N PRO A 159 -11.80 -4.49 -5.58
CA PRO A 159 -12.27 -3.91 -4.33
C PRO A 159 -11.13 -3.14 -3.66
N ILE A 160 -11.33 -1.84 -3.44
CA ILE A 160 -10.37 -0.97 -2.76
C ILE A 160 -10.92 -0.59 -1.39
N SER A 161 -10.26 -1.04 -0.33
CA SER A 161 -10.62 -0.70 1.05
C SER A 161 -10.05 0.67 1.44
N LEU A 162 -10.95 1.63 1.65
CA LEU A 162 -10.62 2.96 2.16
C LEU A 162 -10.57 2.92 3.69
N LEU A 163 -9.35 2.92 4.21
CA LEU A 163 -9.04 2.87 5.64
C LEU A 163 -9.18 4.24 6.31
N SER A 164 -9.39 4.24 7.62
CA SER A 164 -9.30 5.44 8.46
C SER A 164 -7.98 6.16 8.23
N THR A 165 -8.01 7.48 8.05
CA THR A 165 -6.78 8.26 7.78
C THR A 165 -5.83 8.27 8.97
N ILE A 166 -6.36 8.25 10.20
CA ILE A 166 -5.51 8.13 11.39
C ILE A 166 -4.83 6.75 11.41
N TYR A 167 -5.55 5.69 11.03
CA TYR A 167 -4.96 4.36 10.90
C TYR A 167 -3.88 4.32 9.81
N LYS A 168 -4.11 4.92 8.64
CA LYS A 168 -3.10 5.04 7.56
C LYS A 168 -1.85 5.80 8.02
N LEU A 169 -2.02 6.85 8.83
CA LEU A 169 -0.89 7.59 9.42
C LEU A 169 -0.07 6.68 10.34
N PHE A 170 -0.74 6.04 11.30
CA PHE A 170 -0.12 5.17 12.30
C PHE A 170 0.59 3.96 11.68
N SER A 171 -0.12 3.18 10.86
CA SER A 171 0.47 2.03 10.18
C SER A 171 1.56 2.44 9.19
N GLY A 172 1.46 3.63 8.60
CA GLY A 172 2.47 4.19 7.72
C GLY A 172 3.78 4.56 8.42
N VAL A 173 3.76 4.91 9.71
CA VAL A 173 4.98 5.10 10.53
C VAL A 173 5.58 3.74 10.89
N ILE A 174 4.76 2.79 11.35
CA ILE A 174 5.22 1.43 11.70
C ILE A 174 5.87 0.75 10.49
N SER A 175 5.21 0.83 9.33
CA SER A 175 5.74 0.27 8.09
C SER A 175 7.09 0.89 7.74
N GLN A 176 7.28 2.19 7.94
CA GLN A 176 8.56 2.85 7.68
C GLN A 176 9.64 2.31 8.61
N ARG A 177 9.37 2.18 9.92
CA ARG A 177 10.33 1.63 10.87
C ARG A 177 10.75 0.19 10.55
N ILE A 178 9.78 -0.65 10.19
CA ILE A 178 10.04 -2.04 9.81
C ILE A 178 10.90 -2.08 8.55
N THR A 179 10.58 -1.25 7.55
CA THR A 179 11.37 -1.17 6.31
C THR A 179 12.81 -0.71 6.60
N GLU A 180 12.99 0.31 7.45
CA GLU A 180 14.33 0.79 7.84
C GLU A 180 15.16 -0.33 8.46
N VAL A 181 14.65 -1.01 9.49
CA VAL A 181 15.39 -2.11 10.15
C VAL A 181 15.60 -3.29 9.20
N ALA A 182 14.59 -3.66 8.39
CA ALA A 182 14.71 -4.76 7.43
C ALA A 182 15.74 -4.46 6.32
N SER A 183 15.85 -3.20 5.90
CA SER A 183 16.88 -2.76 4.96
C SER A 183 18.28 -2.82 5.58
N ASP A 184 18.44 -2.30 6.80
CA ASP A 184 19.73 -2.30 7.51
C ASP A 184 20.26 -3.72 7.76
N LEU A 185 19.36 -4.66 8.04
CA LEU A 185 19.69 -6.06 8.32
C LEU A 185 19.81 -6.91 7.05
N GLY A 186 19.54 -6.36 5.87
CA GLY A 186 19.58 -7.11 4.60
C GLY A 186 18.47 -8.15 4.46
N TRP A 187 17.36 -8.02 5.18
CA TRP A 187 16.22 -8.94 5.10
C TRP A 187 15.43 -8.82 3.80
N LEU A 188 15.58 -7.70 3.09
CA LEU A 188 14.90 -7.45 1.83
C LEU A 188 15.77 -7.97 0.70
N SER A 189 15.21 -8.84 -0.14
CA SER A 189 15.95 -9.38 -1.28
C SER A 189 16.33 -8.26 -2.27
N PRO A 190 17.50 -8.32 -2.91
CA PRO A 190 17.91 -7.34 -3.93
C PRO A 190 16.91 -7.22 -5.10
N GLU A 191 16.15 -8.27 -5.36
CA GLU A 191 15.09 -8.35 -6.37
C GLU A 191 13.77 -7.69 -5.93
N GLN A 192 13.61 -7.39 -4.63
CA GLN A 192 12.45 -6.66 -4.15
C GLN A 192 12.55 -5.20 -4.57
N LYS A 193 11.81 -4.83 -5.63
CA LYS A 193 11.80 -3.47 -6.17
C LYS A 193 10.53 -2.68 -5.86
N GLY A 194 9.46 -3.37 -5.47
CA GLY A 194 8.18 -2.76 -5.14
C GLY A 194 8.18 -2.18 -3.72
N PHE A 195 7.56 -1.00 -3.57
CA PHE A 195 7.29 -0.36 -2.27
C PHE A 195 8.52 -0.03 -1.41
N LEU A 196 9.71 -0.02 -2.00
CA LEU A 196 10.93 0.43 -1.33
C LEU A 196 11.17 1.94 -1.55
N PRO A 197 11.63 2.67 -0.52
CA PRO A 197 11.98 4.08 -0.68
C PRO A 197 13.16 4.24 -1.63
N GLY A 198 13.07 5.20 -2.55
CA GLY A 198 14.16 5.53 -3.49
C GLY A 198 14.34 4.57 -4.66
N VAL A 199 13.54 3.50 -4.76
CA VAL A 199 13.63 2.51 -5.84
C VAL A 199 12.58 2.80 -6.91
N HIS A 200 13.01 2.91 -8.18
CA HIS A 200 12.11 3.10 -9.31
C HIS A 200 11.60 1.75 -9.80
N GLY A 201 10.77 1.10 -8.98
CA GLY A 201 10.54 -0.34 -9.09
C GLY A 201 10.08 -0.85 -10.46
N ILE A 202 9.22 -0.11 -11.16
CA ILE A 202 8.77 -0.48 -12.51
C ILE A 202 9.92 -0.42 -13.53
N GLN A 203 10.71 0.65 -13.51
CA GLN A 203 11.81 0.86 -14.46
C GLN A 203 12.96 -0.11 -14.20
N GLU A 204 13.28 -0.36 -12.94
CA GLU A 204 14.31 -1.33 -12.55
C GLU A 204 13.88 -2.75 -12.94
N GLN A 205 12.64 -3.16 -12.68
CA GLN A 205 12.14 -4.46 -13.11
C GLN A 205 12.13 -4.62 -14.63
N GLU A 206 11.72 -3.59 -15.36
CA GLU A 206 11.77 -3.61 -16.83
C GLU A 206 13.20 -3.78 -17.34
N THR A 207 14.17 -3.11 -16.73
CA THR A 207 15.59 -3.22 -17.09
C THR A 207 16.13 -4.62 -16.78
N THR A 208 15.86 -5.16 -15.58
CA THR A 208 16.26 -6.53 -15.20
C THR A 208 15.68 -7.57 -16.16
N LEU A 209 14.41 -7.45 -16.55
CA LEU A 209 13.78 -8.35 -17.52
C LEU A 209 14.45 -8.23 -18.90
N ARG A 210 14.73 -7.00 -19.36
CA ARG A 210 15.41 -6.77 -20.64
C ARG A 210 16.82 -7.35 -20.66
N ASP A 211 17.58 -7.19 -19.59
CA ASP A 211 18.95 -7.69 -19.48
C ASP A 211 18.96 -9.22 -19.36
N GLY A 212 18.02 -9.82 -18.63
CA GLY A 212 17.82 -11.27 -18.60
C GLY A 212 17.55 -11.84 -19.98
N CYS A 213 16.63 -11.23 -20.75
CA CYS A 213 16.34 -11.64 -22.13
C CYS A 213 17.53 -11.43 -23.10
N ARG A 214 18.46 -10.53 -22.80
CA ARG A 214 19.68 -10.30 -23.61
C ARG A 214 20.79 -11.31 -23.25
N GLY A 215 20.92 -11.67 -21.98
CA GLY A 215 21.89 -12.67 -21.49
C GLY A 215 21.55 -14.10 -21.90
N ASP A 216 20.26 -14.40 -22.14
CA ASP A 216 19.80 -15.74 -22.57
C ASP A 216 20.17 -16.09 -24.02
N LYS A 217 20.84 -15.19 -24.76
CA LYS A 217 21.45 -15.52 -26.06
C LYS A 217 22.78 -16.28 -25.94
N ASP A 218 23.43 -16.29 -24.77
CA ASP A 218 24.77 -16.87 -24.60
C ASP A 218 24.89 -17.95 -23.52
N GLN A 219 23.85 -18.29 -22.75
CA GLN A 219 23.94 -19.44 -21.83
C GLN A 219 22.58 -20.00 -21.39
N THR A 220 22.32 -21.26 -21.74
CA THR A 220 21.19 -22.07 -21.29
C THR A 220 21.26 -22.28 -19.77
N LYS A 221 20.43 -21.56 -19.01
CA LYS A 221 19.83 -21.86 -17.69
C LYS A 221 19.84 -20.62 -16.78
N ALA A 222 18.69 -19.97 -16.64
CA ALA A 222 18.38 -19.20 -15.43
C ALA A 222 16.88 -19.29 -15.12
N HIS A 223 16.56 -19.77 -13.92
CA HIS A 223 15.22 -19.76 -13.34
C HIS A 223 14.74 -18.32 -13.18
N VAL A 224 13.84 -17.86 -14.05
CA VAL A 224 13.04 -16.66 -13.81
C VAL A 224 11.92 -17.05 -12.84
N CYS A 225 12.15 -16.86 -11.54
CA CYS A 225 11.09 -16.88 -10.55
C CYS A 225 10.96 -15.49 -9.93
N CYS A 226 10.10 -14.67 -10.54
CA CYS A 226 9.43 -13.56 -9.89
C CYS A 226 8.00 -13.57 -10.40
N MET A 227 7.18 -14.42 -9.79
CA MET A 227 5.74 -14.43 -10.04
C MET A 227 5.14 -13.13 -9.49
N ALA A 228 4.81 -12.21 -10.40
CA ALA A 228 3.53 -11.52 -10.29
C ALA A 228 2.47 -12.62 -10.12
N GLY A 229 1.77 -12.60 -8.98
CA GLY A 229 0.92 -13.69 -8.53
C GLY A 229 0.20 -14.41 -9.65
N HIS A 230 0.56 -15.69 -9.85
CA HIS A 230 -0.37 -16.67 -10.37
C HIS A 230 -1.56 -16.72 -9.40
N VAL A 231 -2.53 -15.85 -9.64
CA VAL A 231 -3.92 -16.17 -9.36
C VAL A 231 -4.32 -17.15 -10.46
N GLN A 232 -3.86 -18.38 -10.34
CA GLN A 232 -4.60 -19.52 -10.85
C GLN A 232 -5.73 -19.76 -9.84
N ARG A 233 -6.91 -19.28 -10.22
CA ARG A 233 -8.19 -20.01 -10.18
C ARG A 233 -9.26 -19.13 -10.80
#